data_AF-A0AAU9PY46-F1
#
_entry.id   AF-A0AAU9PY46-F1
#
_cell.length_a   1.000
_cell.length_b   1.000
_cell.length_c   1.000
_cell.angle_alpha   90.00
_cell.angle_beta   90.00
_cell.angle_gamma   90.00
#
_symmetry.space_group_name_H-M   'P 1'
#
loop_
_entity.id
_entity.type
_entity.pdbx_description
1 polymer ?
#
loop_
_entity_poly.entity_id
_entity_poly.type
_entity_poly.pdbx_seq_one_letter_code
_entity_poly.pdbx_strand_id
1 'polypeptide(L)'
;MRCLKTQIDISKKKRETARSKLMATTALLLIILFNLLFKGFCQCELKDITVGTERTSALIEGKQEWKVSFINTCKCPQQALTVSCDGFKTVEKVDPDVFAPVGNNCTVNGGRPIAPFATVQFLYAWDPPFIFVPVSSQVNCEGAFK
;
A
#
# COMPACT_ATOMS: atom_id res chain seq x y z
N MET A 1 -15.20 57.23 -43.58
CA MET A 1 -15.56 55.84 -43.18
C MET A 1 -14.34 54.96 -42.77
N ARG A 2 -13.28 55.51 -42.15
CA ARG A 2 -12.09 54.73 -41.75
C ARG A 2 -11.97 54.49 -40.23
N CYS A 3 -12.77 55.17 -39.41
CA CYS A 3 -12.70 55.08 -37.95
C CYS A 3 -13.55 53.92 -37.34
N LEU A 4 -14.70 53.58 -37.95
CA LEU A 4 -15.58 52.51 -37.44
C LEU A 4 -15.04 51.09 -37.67
N LYS A 5 -14.31 50.84 -38.77
CA LYS A 5 -13.76 49.51 -39.09
C LYS A 5 -12.75 49.05 -38.04
N THR A 6 -11.86 49.95 -37.59
CA THR A 6 -10.83 49.67 -36.59
C THR A 6 -11.41 49.33 -35.21
N GLN A 7 -12.50 49.98 -34.79
CA GLN A 7 -13.14 49.69 -33.49
C GLN A 7 -13.84 48.32 -33.48
N ILE A 8 -14.41 47.90 -34.63
CA ILE A 8 -15.03 46.59 -34.78
C ILE A 8 -13.97 45.48 -34.75
N ASP A 9 -12.81 45.69 -35.37
CA ASP A 9 -11.71 44.72 -35.38
C ASP A 9 -11.03 44.57 -34.01
N ILE A 10 -10.86 45.66 -33.25
CA ILE A 10 -10.37 45.60 -31.86
C ILE A 10 -11.38 44.89 -30.96
N SER A 11 -12.67 45.18 -31.13
CA SER A 11 -13.76 44.50 -30.42
C SER A 11 -13.85 43.01 -30.74
N LYS A 12 -13.61 42.61 -32.00
CA LYS A 12 -13.53 41.21 -32.42
C LYS A 12 -12.28 40.53 -31.87
N LYS A 13 -11.10 41.14 -32.00
CA LYS A 13 -9.82 40.64 -31.45
C LYS A 13 -9.88 40.45 -29.93
N LYS A 14 -10.50 41.40 -29.21
CA LYS A 14 -10.70 41.32 -27.75
C LYS A 14 -11.70 40.21 -27.37
N ARG A 15 -12.76 40.02 -28.16
CA ARG A 15 -13.71 38.90 -28.01
C ARG A 15 -13.08 37.54 -28.33
N GLU A 16 -12.23 37.45 -29.34
CA GLU A 16 -11.48 36.22 -29.69
C GLU A 16 -10.40 35.90 -28.65
N THR A 17 -9.69 36.90 -28.15
CA THR A 17 -8.70 36.74 -27.07
C THR A 17 -9.38 36.36 -25.75
N ALA A 18 -10.54 36.95 -25.44
CA ALA A 18 -11.34 36.57 -24.26
C ALA A 18 -11.93 35.15 -24.40
N ARG A 19 -12.40 34.76 -25.59
CA ARG A 19 -12.84 33.39 -25.89
C ARG A 19 -11.68 32.39 -25.79
N SER A 20 -10.51 32.71 -26.32
CA SER A 20 -9.30 31.89 -26.23
C SER A 20 -8.83 31.71 -24.78
N LYS A 21 -8.82 32.80 -23.99
CA LYS A 21 -8.50 32.74 -22.55
C LYS A 21 -9.53 31.94 -21.76
N LEU A 22 -10.83 32.11 -22.04
CA LEU A 22 -11.90 31.36 -21.40
C LEU A 22 -11.78 29.86 -21.68
N MET A 23 -11.53 29.46 -22.93
CA MET A 23 -11.29 28.07 -23.33
C MET A 23 -10.05 27.46 -22.67
N ALA A 24 -8.96 28.23 -22.55
CA ALA A 24 -7.75 27.78 -21.86
C ALA A 24 -8.00 27.61 -20.34
N THR A 25 -8.74 28.52 -19.71
CA THR A 25 -9.06 28.42 -18.27
C THR A 25 -9.99 27.24 -17.97
N THR A 26 -11.00 26.97 -18.80
CA THR A 26 -11.88 25.81 -18.62
C THR A 26 -11.14 24.49 -18.85
N ALA A 27 -10.27 24.42 -19.87
CA ALA A 27 -9.42 23.25 -20.10
C ALA A 27 -8.48 22.98 -18.91
N LEU A 28 -7.85 24.02 -18.35
CA LEU A 28 -6.97 23.88 -17.20
C LEU A 28 -7.73 23.39 -15.95
N LEU A 29 -8.93 23.92 -15.70
CA LEU A 29 -9.79 23.47 -14.61
C LEU A 29 -10.24 22.02 -14.76
N LEU A 30 -10.55 21.57 -15.99
CA LEU A 30 -10.89 20.18 -16.27
C LEU A 30 -9.70 19.24 -16.08
N ILE A 31 -8.49 19.64 -16.48
CA ILE A 31 -7.27 18.84 -16.25
C ILE A 31 -6.99 18.75 -14.75
N ILE A 32 -7.12 19.84 -14.00
CA ILE A 32 -6.94 19.84 -12.54
C ILE A 32 -8.00 18.97 -11.87
N LEU A 33 -9.27 19.09 -12.26
CA LEU A 33 -10.38 18.28 -11.75
C LEU A 33 -10.20 16.79 -12.10
N PHE A 34 -9.77 16.47 -13.32
CA PHE A 34 -9.41 15.11 -13.72
C PHE A 34 -8.28 14.60 -12.82
N ASN A 35 -7.16 15.32 -12.70
CA ASN A 35 -6.08 14.93 -11.79
C ASN A 35 -6.52 14.79 -10.31
N LEU A 36 -7.52 15.55 -9.84
CA LEU A 36 -8.11 15.40 -8.51
C LEU A 36 -9.01 14.16 -8.40
N LEU A 37 -9.78 13.83 -9.45
CA LEU A 37 -10.59 12.61 -9.53
C LEU A 37 -9.72 11.34 -9.63
N PHE A 38 -8.54 11.42 -10.26
CA PHE A 38 -7.56 10.33 -10.35
C PHE A 38 -6.54 10.31 -9.19
N LYS A 39 -6.52 11.33 -8.32
CA LYS A 39 -5.69 11.37 -7.09
C LYS A 39 -6.31 10.63 -5.90
N GLY A 40 -7.28 9.75 -6.16
CA GLY A 40 -7.98 8.94 -5.16
C GLY A 40 -7.65 7.45 -5.17
N PHE A 41 -6.54 7.00 -5.80
CA PHE A 41 -6.13 5.60 -5.65
C PHE A 41 -5.58 5.40 -4.24
N CYS A 42 -6.30 4.62 -3.41
CA CYS A 42 -5.83 4.16 -2.10
C CYS A 42 -4.35 3.76 -2.19
N GLN A 43 -3.47 4.56 -1.56
CA GLN A 43 -2.06 4.22 -1.45
C GLN A 43 -1.95 3.13 -0.39
N CYS A 44 -1.34 2.02 -0.75
CA CYS A 44 -1.03 1.00 0.24
C CYS A 44 0.11 1.50 1.12
N GLU A 45 0.04 1.17 2.41
CA GLU A 45 1.03 1.49 3.42
C GLU A 45 1.30 0.24 4.28
N LEU A 46 2.28 0.33 5.17
CA LEU A 46 2.59 -0.73 6.12
C LEU A 46 1.38 -1.12 6.99
N LYS A 47 0.49 -0.18 7.29
CA LYS A 47 -0.74 -0.41 8.08
C LYS A 47 -1.71 -1.39 7.41
N ASP A 48 -1.56 -1.61 6.10
CA ASP A 48 -2.35 -2.60 5.36
C ASP A 48 -1.77 -4.02 5.50
N ILE A 49 -0.71 -4.20 6.30
CA ILE A 49 -0.32 -5.50 6.82
C ILE A 49 -0.99 -5.67 8.19
N THR A 50 -1.98 -6.55 8.25
CA THR A 50 -2.62 -6.95 9.51
C THR A 50 -1.97 -8.21 10.04
N VAL A 51 -1.64 -8.22 11.34
CA VAL A 51 -1.12 -9.41 12.03
C VAL A 51 -2.24 -10.00 12.88
N GLY A 52 -2.58 -11.25 12.64
CA GLY A 52 -3.50 -12.04 13.46
C GLY A 52 -2.77 -13.16 14.17
N THR A 53 -3.20 -13.47 15.40
CA THR A 53 -2.70 -14.63 16.15
C THR A 53 -3.88 -15.40 16.72
N GLU A 54 -3.96 -16.68 16.41
CA GLU A 54 -5.02 -17.57 16.85
C GLU A 54 -4.45 -18.71 17.69
N ARG A 55 -5.11 -19.03 18.80
CA ARG A 55 -4.77 -20.19 19.63
C ARG A 55 -5.23 -21.46 18.92
N THR A 56 -4.37 -22.47 18.81
CA THR A 56 -4.77 -23.80 18.31
C THR A 56 -5.18 -24.70 19.48
N SER A 57 -5.69 -25.90 19.19
CA SER A 57 -5.99 -26.90 20.21
C SER A 57 -4.76 -27.70 20.66
N ALA A 58 -3.61 -27.54 20.01
CA ALA A 58 -2.43 -28.37 20.24
C ALA A 58 -1.49 -27.78 21.31
N LEU A 59 -0.72 -28.67 21.94
CA LEU A 59 0.43 -28.35 22.76
C LEU A 59 1.66 -29.02 22.15
N ILE A 60 2.71 -28.26 21.85
CA ILE A 60 3.99 -28.79 21.36
C ILE A 60 4.99 -28.70 22.50
N GLU A 61 5.53 -29.85 22.90
CA GLU A 61 6.49 -29.94 24.03
C GLU A 61 6.01 -29.22 25.31
N GLY A 62 4.71 -29.29 25.58
CA GLY A 62 4.07 -28.66 26.74
C GLY A 62 3.87 -27.14 26.63
N LYS A 63 4.16 -26.53 25.48
CA LYS A 63 3.85 -25.12 25.17
C LYS A 63 2.60 -24.99 24.32
N GLN A 64 1.83 -23.92 24.53
CA GLN A 64 0.68 -23.63 23.67
C GLN A 64 1.13 -23.32 22.24
N GLU A 65 0.50 -23.98 21.27
CA GLU A 65 0.68 -23.68 19.85
C GLU A 65 -0.24 -22.54 19.40
N TRP A 66 0.29 -21.68 18.54
CA TRP A 66 -0.35 -20.50 17.99
C TRP A 66 -0.16 -20.47 16.48
N LYS A 67 -1.20 -20.06 15.76
CA LYS A 67 -1.13 -19.76 14.34
C LYS A 67 -1.05 -18.25 14.15
N VAL A 68 0.07 -17.77 13.62
CA VAL A 68 0.22 -16.36 13.24
C VAL A 68 -0.06 -16.19 11.75
N SER A 69 -0.72 -15.09 11.40
CA SER A 69 -1.10 -14.72 10.04
C SER A 69 -0.68 -13.29 9.75
N PHE A 70 0.11 -13.08 8.69
CA PHE A 70 0.46 -11.78 8.13
C PHE A 70 -0.38 -11.56 6.87
N ILE A 71 -1.35 -10.67 6.95
CA ILE A 71 -2.40 -10.49 5.94
C ILE A 71 -2.15 -9.17 5.22
N ASN A 72 -1.93 -9.20 3.92
CA ASN A 72 -1.89 -7.99 3.10
C ASN A 72 -3.32 -7.62 2.71
N THR A 73 -3.93 -6.66 3.40
CA THR A 73 -5.29 -6.18 3.12
C THR A 73 -5.34 -5.17 1.98
N CYS A 74 -4.20 -4.86 1.35
CA CYS A 74 -4.16 -3.95 0.22
C CYS A 74 -4.26 -4.64 -1.14
N LYS A 75 -4.65 -3.85 -2.14
CA LYS A 75 -4.74 -4.24 -3.56
C LYS A 75 -3.39 -4.36 -4.28
N CYS A 76 -2.29 -3.95 -3.66
CA CYS A 76 -0.95 -4.08 -4.22
C CYS A 76 -0.14 -5.11 -3.42
N PRO A 77 0.75 -5.87 -4.08
CA PRO A 77 1.70 -6.71 -3.36
C PRO A 77 2.61 -5.87 -2.45
N GLN A 78 2.94 -6.44 -1.29
CA GLN A 78 3.92 -5.89 -0.37
C GLN A 78 5.05 -6.90 -0.17
N GLN A 79 6.31 -6.47 -0.34
CA GLN A 79 7.49 -7.32 -0.25
C GLN A 79 8.46 -6.81 0.81
N ALA A 80 9.51 -7.60 1.08
CA ALA A 80 10.54 -7.28 2.08
C ALA A 80 9.94 -6.92 3.45
N LEU A 81 8.82 -7.57 3.81
CA LEU A 81 8.16 -7.35 5.08
C LEU A 81 9.09 -7.78 6.22
N THR A 82 9.34 -6.85 7.14
CA THR A 82 10.02 -7.13 8.40
C THR A 82 9.11 -6.81 9.57
N VAL A 83 9.24 -7.62 10.62
CA VAL A 83 8.46 -7.51 11.86
C VAL A 83 9.38 -7.55 13.07
N SER A 84 8.95 -6.92 14.16
CA SER A 84 9.65 -7.02 15.43
C SER A 84 9.59 -8.46 15.94
N CYS A 85 10.75 -9.06 16.22
CA CYS A 85 10.83 -10.41 16.77
C CYS A 85 11.94 -10.57 17.80
N ASP A 86 12.42 -9.46 18.38
CA ASP A 86 13.41 -9.54 19.45
C ASP A 86 12.85 -10.32 20.64
N GLY A 87 13.66 -11.25 21.16
CA GLY A 87 13.25 -12.20 22.19
C GLY A 87 12.30 -13.30 21.73
N PHE A 88 11.89 -13.36 20.45
CA PHE A 88 11.03 -14.45 19.96
C PHE A 88 11.72 -15.80 20.09
N LYS A 89 11.02 -16.76 20.71
CA LYS A 89 11.48 -18.13 20.87
C LYS A 89 10.31 -19.07 20.62
N THR A 90 10.60 -20.23 20.06
CA THR A 90 9.60 -21.28 19.93
C THR A 90 10.26 -22.65 20.05
N VAL A 91 9.53 -23.59 20.62
CA VAL A 91 9.94 -25.01 20.69
C VAL A 91 9.59 -25.76 19.40
N GLU A 92 8.66 -25.24 18.62
CA GLU A 92 8.28 -25.78 17.33
C GLU A 92 9.18 -25.19 16.23
N LYS A 93 9.69 -26.04 15.34
CA LYS A 93 10.55 -25.58 14.25
C LYS A 93 9.73 -24.84 13.19
N VAL A 94 10.05 -23.56 12.98
CA VAL A 94 9.49 -22.76 11.89
C VAL A 94 10.37 -22.89 10.64
N ASP A 95 9.74 -22.97 9.47
CA ASP A 95 10.44 -22.96 8.19
C ASP A 95 11.17 -21.62 7.97
N PRO A 96 12.51 -21.62 7.82
CA PRO A 96 13.28 -20.39 7.61
C PRO A 96 12.92 -19.67 6.30
N ASP A 97 12.34 -20.35 5.31
CA ASP A 97 11.87 -19.70 4.07
C ASP A 97 10.55 -18.94 4.27
N VAL A 98 9.86 -19.16 5.39
CA VAL A 98 8.63 -18.47 5.80
C VAL A 98 8.93 -17.40 6.85
N PHE A 99 9.83 -17.66 7.80
CA PHE A 99 10.15 -16.73 8.87
C PHE A 99 11.58 -16.90 9.37
N ALA A 100 12.39 -15.84 9.29
CA ALA A 100 13.80 -15.89 9.70
C ALA A 100 14.27 -14.58 10.34
N PRO A 101 15.21 -14.61 11.29
CA PRO A 101 15.80 -13.41 11.86
C PRO A 101 16.68 -12.65 10.84
N VAL A 102 16.60 -11.33 10.87
CA VAL A 102 17.41 -10.37 10.10
C VAL A 102 17.73 -9.17 11.01
N GLY A 103 18.95 -9.15 11.56
CA GLY A 103 19.33 -8.18 12.58
C GLY A 103 18.50 -8.38 13.86
N ASN A 104 17.85 -7.32 14.34
CA ASN A 104 16.96 -7.36 15.51
C ASN A 104 15.48 -7.64 15.16
N ASN A 105 15.19 -7.79 13.86
CA ASN A 105 13.84 -8.05 13.33
C ASN A 105 13.81 -9.41 12.65
N CYS A 106 12.65 -9.80 12.12
CA CYS A 106 12.50 -11.01 11.32
C CYS A 106 11.88 -10.67 9.99
N THR A 107 12.30 -11.38 8.94
CA THR A 107 11.68 -11.33 7.62
C THR A 107 10.53 -12.34 7.53
N VAL A 108 9.47 -11.95 6.84
CA VAL A 108 8.30 -12.79 6.55
C VAL A 108 8.33 -13.22 5.09
N ASN A 109 7.93 -14.46 4.80
CA ASN A 109 7.93 -15.08 3.47
C ASN A 109 9.29 -15.02 2.76
N GLY A 110 10.39 -15.08 3.53
CA GLY A 110 11.74 -14.91 3.00
C GLY A 110 11.96 -13.58 2.26
N GLY A 111 11.17 -12.54 2.59
CA GLY A 111 11.18 -11.24 1.93
C GLY A 111 10.46 -11.19 0.58
N ARG A 112 9.90 -12.31 0.09
CA ARG A 112 9.15 -12.38 -1.16
C ARG A 112 7.82 -11.59 -1.05
N PRO A 113 7.27 -11.12 -2.18
CA PRO A 113 5.99 -10.42 -2.18
C PRO A 113 4.85 -11.24 -1.57
N ILE A 114 4.08 -10.60 -0.69
CA ILE A 114 2.75 -11.04 -0.27
C ILE A 114 1.78 -10.42 -1.26
N ALA A 115 1.13 -11.25 -2.07
CA ALA A 115 0.18 -10.81 -3.09
C ALA A 115 -0.99 -10.00 -2.48
N PRO A 116 -1.73 -9.23 -3.31
CA PRO A 116 -2.93 -8.54 -2.85
C PRO A 116 -3.91 -9.49 -2.16
N PHE A 117 -4.42 -9.10 -0.98
CA PHE A 117 -5.38 -9.89 -0.20
C PHE A 117 -4.89 -11.29 0.19
N ALA A 118 -3.59 -11.55 0.09
CA ALA A 118 -2.99 -12.83 0.46
C ALA A 118 -2.52 -12.84 1.91
N THR A 119 -2.38 -14.05 2.45
CA THR A 119 -1.93 -14.31 3.81
C THR A 119 -0.72 -15.22 3.81
N VAL A 120 0.28 -14.87 4.60
CA VAL A 120 1.39 -15.76 4.96
C VAL A 120 1.20 -16.16 6.41
N GLN A 121 1.26 -17.45 6.70
CA GLN A 121 0.98 -17.97 8.04
C GLN A 121 1.94 -19.09 8.42
N PHE A 122 2.22 -19.22 9.71
CA PHE A 122 2.96 -20.35 10.27
C PHE A 122 2.51 -20.65 11.70
N LEU A 123 2.89 -21.84 12.18
CA LEU A 123 2.65 -22.28 13.55
C LEU A 123 3.91 -22.05 14.40
N TYR A 124 3.71 -21.66 15.64
CA TYR A 124 4.76 -21.62 16.64
C TYR A 124 4.19 -22.02 18.00
N ALA A 125 5.01 -22.70 18.79
CA ALA A 125 4.66 -23.04 20.17
C ALA A 125 5.49 -22.25 21.17
N TRP A 126 4.81 -21.44 21.99
CA TRP A 126 5.40 -20.64 23.06
C TRP A 126 4.32 -20.13 24.04
N ASP A 127 4.76 -19.75 25.25
CA ASP A 127 3.91 -19.18 26.29
C ASP A 127 4.62 -17.98 26.94
N PRO A 128 4.02 -16.77 26.95
CA PRO A 128 2.71 -16.37 26.35
C PRO A 128 2.75 -16.25 24.81
N PRO A 129 1.61 -15.99 24.12
CA PRO A 129 1.64 -15.68 22.69
C PRO A 129 2.55 -14.47 22.44
N PHE A 130 3.29 -14.52 21.34
CA PHE A 130 4.17 -13.42 20.95
C PHE A 130 3.44 -12.40 20.08
N ILE A 131 3.81 -11.14 20.25
CA ILE A 131 3.23 -10.02 19.50
C ILE A 131 4.24 -9.59 18.43
N PHE A 132 3.92 -9.87 17.17
CA PHE A 132 4.68 -9.35 16.04
C PHE A 132 4.11 -8.01 15.59
N VAL A 133 4.96 -7.01 15.42
CA VAL A 133 4.58 -5.68 14.93
C VAL A 133 5.26 -5.45 13.58
N PRO A 134 4.53 -5.13 12.50
CA PRO A 134 5.14 -4.72 11.24
C PRO A 134 6.06 -3.52 11.44
N VAL A 135 7.31 -3.63 11.00
CA VAL A 135 8.33 -2.57 11.12
C VAL A 135 8.51 -1.86 9.78
N SER A 136 8.59 -2.61 8.68
CA SER A 136 8.70 -2.04 7.34
C SER A 136 8.22 -3.01 6.26
N SER A 137 7.80 -2.46 5.13
CA SER A 137 7.48 -3.19 3.91
C SER A 137 7.74 -2.29 2.70
N GLN A 138 7.90 -2.91 1.54
CA GLN A 138 7.96 -2.22 0.25
C GLN A 138 6.70 -2.51 -0.54
N VAL A 139 5.94 -1.46 -0.85
CA VAL A 139 4.73 -1.55 -1.65
C VAL A 139 5.10 -1.52 -3.12
N ASN A 140 4.70 -2.56 -3.87
CA ASN A 140 4.82 -2.56 -5.32
C ASN A 140 3.42 -2.42 -5.96
N CYS A 141 3.05 -1.20 -6.32
CA CYS A 141 1.80 -0.90 -7.03
C CYS A 141 2.05 -0.68 -8.53
N GLU A 142 2.71 -1.63 -9.20
CA GLU A 142 2.76 -1.64 -10.66
C GLU A 142 1.38 -2.01 -11.23
N GLY A 143 0.61 -0.98 -11.61
CA GLY A 143 -0.54 -1.07 -12.52
C GLY A 143 -1.52 -2.21 -12.25
N ALA A 144 -2.34 -2.09 -11.20
CA ALA A 144 -3.53 -2.92 -10.99
C ALA A 144 -4.62 -2.60 -12.03
N PHE A 145 -4.34 -2.85 -13.31
CA PHE A 145 -5.28 -2.90 -14.42
C PHE A 145 -4.72 -3.86 -15.47
N LYS A 146 -5.09 -5.13 -15.35
CA LYS A 146 -5.22 -6.03 -16.50
C LYS A 146 -6.66 -6.47 -16.58
#